data_AF-A0A0C2GHR8-F1
#
_entry.id   AF-A0A0C2GHR8-F1
#
_cell.length_a   1.000
_cell.length_b   1.000
_cell.length_c   1.000
_cell.angle_alpha   90.00
_cell.angle_beta   90.00
_cell.angle_gamma   90.00
#
_symmetry.space_group_name_H-M   'P 1'
#
loop_
_entity.id
_entity.type
_entity.pdbx_description
1 polymer ?
#
loop_
_entity_poly.entity_id
_entity_poly.type
_entity_poly.pdbx_seq_one_letter_code
_entity_poly.pdbx_strand_id
1 'polypeptide(L)'
;MAGYELDFLRLKQMDTDDKDSIDGGVKLWVGKDYVNYIHKDFVEVDLPFHDFIDRGATPRMPWHDIHSVTFGAPARDVARHFIQRWNATKTEKLKRLHFHWQPYADVSRHLMQSVENKRTERASVLIKRNGRGNIVSCESVSSQVLRSLSNWSGLINQTEDSIQMAYLSLIANSKHYIYIENQFFVSMIDSNDVLNEICKVICNRVIRAYKEKQPFRVYIMIPLMPGFEGNVGAPGGSSLQAVLHWTYQSLSRGPNSLFERLKAVVPNPHEYISVGSLRTYDILCGKLVTELIYIHCKLLIVDDEHVIIGSANINDRSQVGNRDSEVCLLYTDVQKEKSIMNGRPYEAGKFAKSLRLQCMKEHLGLLPDARRPSKFKYEVSCDDPVAESFFVDIWQNTAHSNMLIYEEVRSFSFSCACVCVFNIFFEVFRTYPTDNVETFEEFEKWTGQMPLAEYSPQQAQEKLRDLNGTLVEFPLNFLCKANLTPGITSKEGLVPNAVFT
;
A
#
# COMPACT_ATOMS: atom_id res chain seq x y z
N MET A 1 -22.55 0.56 -2.25
CA MET A 1 -21.14 0.56 -1.81
C MET A 1 -20.55 -0.79 -2.15
N ALA A 2 -19.60 -0.84 -3.09
CA ALA A 2 -18.68 -1.96 -3.17
C ALA A 2 -17.64 -1.70 -2.08
N GLY A 3 -17.93 -2.18 -0.86
CA GLY A 3 -16.93 -2.22 0.20
C GLY A 3 -15.93 -3.31 -0.15
N TYR A 4 -14.64 -3.02 -0.02
CA TYR A 4 -13.66 -4.07 0.16
C TYR A 4 -14.03 -4.85 1.43
N GLU A 5 -14.04 -6.17 1.36
CA GLU A 5 -14.32 -7.03 2.51
C GLU A 5 -13.15 -6.90 3.50
N LEU A 6 -13.35 -6.08 4.53
CA LEU A 6 -12.46 -5.98 5.70
C LEU A 6 -12.49 -7.24 6.59
N ASP A 7 -13.35 -8.20 6.26
CA ASP A 7 -13.54 -9.47 6.98
C ASP A 7 -12.68 -10.60 6.38
N PHE A 8 -11.36 -10.53 6.55
CA PHE A 8 -10.39 -11.48 6.01
C PHE A 8 -10.37 -12.86 6.72
N LEU A 9 -11.08 -13.02 7.86
CA LEU A 9 -11.15 -14.26 8.64
C LEU A 9 -12.56 -14.65 9.18
N ARG A 10 -13.62 -13.81 9.06
CA ARG A 10 -14.99 -14.18 9.49
C ARG A 10 -16.07 -13.95 8.43
N LEU A 11 -17.03 -14.88 8.42
CA LEU A 11 -18.20 -14.91 7.55
C LEU A 11 -19.11 -13.69 7.75
N LYS A 12 -19.58 -13.11 6.65
CA LYS A 12 -20.91 -12.51 6.64
C LYS A 12 -21.92 -13.65 6.77
N GLN A 13 -22.83 -13.59 7.74
CA GLN A 13 -24.06 -14.40 7.67
C GLN A 13 -24.79 -13.99 6.37
N MET A 14 -24.65 -14.80 5.33
CA MET A 14 -25.54 -14.72 4.19
C MET A 14 -26.80 -15.49 4.57
N ASP A 15 -27.95 -14.83 4.51
CA ASP A 15 -29.28 -15.46 4.54
C ASP A 15 -29.46 -16.34 3.29
N THR A 16 -28.75 -17.46 3.24
CA THR A 16 -28.94 -18.51 2.25
C THR A 16 -28.98 -19.84 2.99
N ASP A 17 -30.14 -20.49 2.93
CA ASP A 17 -30.47 -21.80 3.50
C ASP A 17 -29.66 -22.99 2.91
N ASP A 18 -28.45 -22.75 2.40
CA ASP A 18 -27.59 -23.80 1.86
C ASP A 18 -26.73 -24.41 2.98
N LYS A 19 -27.27 -25.47 3.59
CA LYS A 19 -26.60 -26.40 4.50
C LYS A 19 -25.60 -27.33 3.79
N ASP A 20 -24.72 -26.77 2.95
CA ASP A 20 -23.59 -27.52 2.40
C ASP A 20 -22.35 -27.29 3.24
N SER A 21 -21.77 -28.39 3.71
CA SER A 21 -20.84 -28.58 4.83
C SER A 21 -19.41 -28.05 4.64
N ILE A 22 -19.24 -26.96 3.90
CA ILE A 22 -17.97 -26.24 3.81
C ILE A 22 -18.18 -24.95 4.58
N ASP A 23 -17.26 -24.53 5.44
CA ASP A 23 -17.40 -23.33 6.27
C ASP A 23 -16.12 -22.48 6.21
N GLY A 24 -16.26 -21.16 6.33
CA GLY A 24 -15.12 -20.21 6.40
C GLY A 24 -14.41 -19.87 5.07
N GLY A 25 -13.15 -19.42 5.17
CA GLY A 25 -12.33 -18.90 4.05
C GLY A 25 -12.08 -19.88 2.89
N VAL A 26 -12.43 -21.16 3.05
CA VAL A 26 -12.48 -22.16 1.97
C VAL A 26 -13.55 -21.81 0.93
N LYS A 27 -14.59 -21.06 1.29
CA LYS A 27 -15.62 -20.57 0.34
C LYS A 27 -15.16 -19.41 -0.54
N LEU A 28 -14.21 -18.60 -0.08
CA LEU A 28 -13.79 -17.37 -0.76
C LEU A 28 -12.49 -17.58 -1.56
N TRP A 29 -11.50 -18.25 -0.97
CA TRP A 29 -10.18 -18.43 -1.58
C TRP A 29 -9.92 -19.92 -1.81
N VAL A 30 -10.14 -20.39 -3.03
CA VAL A 30 -10.06 -21.82 -3.38
C VAL A 30 -8.63 -22.20 -3.80
N GLY A 31 -8.08 -23.27 -3.23
CA GLY A 31 -6.77 -23.80 -3.57
C GLY A 31 -5.66 -22.76 -3.46
N LYS A 32 -4.97 -22.52 -4.58
CA LYS A 32 -3.86 -21.57 -4.68
C LYS A 32 -4.25 -20.12 -4.38
N ASP A 33 -5.54 -19.77 -4.36
CA ASP A 33 -5.97 -18.40 -4.04
C ASP A 33 -5.84 -18.06 -2.54
N TYR A 34 -5.70 -19.07 -1.66
CA TYR A 34 -5.38 -18.85 -0.24
C TYR A 34 -3.86 -18.75 -0.07
N VAL A 35 -3.35 -17.51 0.04
CA VAL A 35 -1.90 -17.22 -0.03
C VAL A 35 -1.40 -16.43 1.18
N ASN A 36 -0.17 -16.70 1.59
CA ASN A 36 0.65 -15.84 2.44
C ASN A 36 2.07 -15.76 1.86
N TYR A 37 2.38 -14.65 1.17
CA TYR A 37 3.62 -14.49 0.39
C TYR A 37 4.89 -14.43 1.24
N ILE A 38 4.79 -14.11 2.53
CA ILE A 38 5.95 -14.14 3.44
C ILE A 38 6.26 -15.57 3.85
N HIS A 39 5.22 -16.38 4.06
CA HIS A 39 5.38 -17.75 4.49
C HIS A 39 5.83 -18.68 3.36
N LYS A 40 5.23 -18.55 2.18
CA LYS A 40 5.52 -19.41 1.03
C LYS A 40 5.03 -18.78 -0.28
N ASP A 41 5.87 -18.80 -1.30
CA ASP A 41 5.50 -18.37 -2.65
C ASP A 41 4.76 -19.50 -3.41
N PHE A 42 4.15 -19.15 -4.54
CA PHE A 42 3.41 -20.08 -5.38
C PHE A 42 4.28 -21.25 -5.85
N VAL A 43 3.76 -22.46 -5.66
CA VAL A 43 4.31 -23.71 -6.20
C VAL A 43 3.24 -24.43 -7.01
N GLU A 44 3.62 -25.28 -7.97
CA GLU A 44 2.70 -26.18 -8.70
C GLU A 44 1.43 -25.47 -9.24
N VAL A 45 1.62 -24.32 -9.92
CA VAL A 45 0.51 -23.45 -10.37
C VAL A 45 -0.44 -24.11 -11.38
N ASP A 46 -0.05 -25.26 -11.93
CA ASP A 46 -0.86 -26.15 -12.75
C ASP A 46 -1.93 -26.93 -11.97
N LEU A 47 -1.83 -26.95 -10.63
CA LEU A 47 -2.82 -27.53 -9.71
C LEU A 47 -3.55 -26.40 -8.93
N PRO A 48 -4.47 -25.65 -9.57
CA PRO A 48 -5.03 -24.41 -9.00
C PRO A 48 -5.93 -24.64 -7.79
N PHE A 49 -6.53 -25.82 -7.66
CA PHE A 49 -7.44 -26.16 -6.56
C PHE A 49 -6.76 -26.84 -5.38
N HIS A 50 -5.45 -27.08 -5.45
CA HIS A 50 -4.70 -27.67 -4.35
C HIS A 50 -4.15 -26.58 -3.44
N ASP A 51 -4.27 -26.79 -2.14
CA ASP A 51 -3.61 -25.92 -1.15
C ASP A 51 -2.11 -26.20 -1.12
N PHE A 52 -1.32 -25.17 -0.88
CA PHE A 52 0.13 -25.26 -0.73
C PHE A 52 0.63 -24.74 0.63
N ILE A 53 -0.29 -24.20 1.44
CA ILE A 53 -0.13 -23.77 2.83
C ILE A 53 -1.24 -24.39 3.69
N ASP A 54 -0.93 -24.73 4.94
CA ASP A 54 -1.90 -25.29 5.88
C ASP A 54 -2.82 -24.20 6.41
N ARG A 55 -4.09 -24.22 5.97
CA ARG A 55 -5.11 -23.25 6.39
C ARG A 55 -5.42 -23.31 7.89
N GLY A 56 -5.15 -24.43 8.56
CA GLY A 56 -5.40 -24.58 10.00
C GLY A 56 -4.33 -23.94 10.88
N ALA A 57 -3.15 -23.67 10.32
CA ALA A 57 -1.99 -23.13 11.03
C ALA A 57 -1.58 -21.74 10.54
N THR A 58 -1.72 -21.46 9.24
CA THR A 58 -1.21 -20.24 8.60
C THR A 58 -2.38 -19.36 8.16
N PRO A 59 -2.54 -18.14 8.72
CA PRO A 59 -3.50 -17.18 8.19
C PRO A 59 -3.07 -16.71 6.79
N ARG A 60 -4.05 -16.46 5.91
CA ARG A 60 -3.78 -15.76 4.65
C ARG A 60 -3.25 -14.36 4.94
N MET A 61 -2.44 -13.82 4.03
CA MET A 61 -2.05 -12.41 4.07
C MET A 61 -3.12 -11.58 3.32
N PRO A 62 -3.82 -10.65 3.99
CA PRO A 62 -4.77 -9.77 3.31
C PRO A 62 -4.07 -8.90 2.26
N TRP A 63 -4.79 -8.57 1.18
CA TRP A 63 -4.26 -7.83 0.04
C TRP A 63 -5.05 -6.54 -0.14
N HIS A 64 -4.41 -5.40 0.14
CA HIS A 64 -4.99 -4.06 0.01
C HIS A 64 -4.47 -3.40 -1.26
N ASP A 65 -5.37 -3.11 -2.20
CA ASP A 65 -5.01 -2.57 -3.51
C ASP A 65 -6.09 -1.63 -4.05
N ILE A 66 -5.70 -0.73 -4.96
CA ILE A 66 -6.57 0.27 -5.57
C ILE A 66 -6.59 0.06 -7.08
N HIS A 67 -7.80 0.06 -7.64
CA HIS A 67 -7.99 -0.02 -9.08
C HIS A 67 -8.93 1.07 -9.57
N SER A 68 -8.89 1.34 -10.88
CA SER A 68 -9.81 2.27 -11.50
C SER A 68 -10.31 1.75 -12.84
N VAL A 69 -11.49 2.20 -13.24
CA VAL A 69 -12.07 1.93 -14.56
C VAL A 69 -12.38 3.25 -15.24
N THR A 70 -12.03 3.36 -16.51
CA THR A 70 -12.30 4.54 -17.34
C THR A 70 -12.99 4.15 -18.64
N PHE A 71 -13.70 5.10 -19.24
CA PHE A 71 -14.51 4.88 -20.43
C PHE A 71 -14.20 5.95 -21.50
N GLY A 72 -14.51 5.64 -22.76
CA GLY A 72 -14.38 6.62 -23.85
C GLY A 72 -12.93 6.83 -24.29
N ALA A 73 -12.49 8.10 -24.42
CA ALA A 73 -11.17 8.41 -24.97
C ALA A 73 -10.01 7.83 -24.16
N PRO A 74 -9.94 7.96 -22.82
CA PRO A 74 -8.86 7.36 -22.03
C PRO A 74 -8.77 5.84 -22.16
N ALA A 75 -9.92 5.14 -22.25
CA ALA A 75 -9.93 3.70 -22.48
C ALA A 75 -9.31 3.32 -23.85
N ARG A 76 -9.55 4.14 -24.88
CA ARG A 76 -8.89 3.98 -26.19
C ARG A 76 -7.40 4.26 -26.12
N ASP A 77 -6.97 5.16 -25.26
CA ASP A 77 -5.55 5.48 -25.06
C ASP A 77 -4.81 4.29 -24.40
N VAL A 78 -5.43 3.66 -23.39
CA VAL A 78 -4.95 2.39 -22.82
C VAL A 78 -4.92 1.28 -23.89
N ALA A 79 -5.96 1.19 -24.73
CA ALA A 79 -5.99 0.22 -25.83
C ALA A 79 -4.85 0.47 -26.85
N ARG A 80 -4.51 1.74 -27.15
CA ARG A 80 -3.36 2.06 -28.01
C ARG A 80 -2.04 1.60 -27.41
N HIS A 81 -1.84 1.76 -26.10
CA HIS A 81 -0.66 1.21 -25.42
C HIS A 81 -0.59 -0.32 -25.60
N PHE A 82 -1.70 -1.04 -25.40
CA PHE A 82 -1.76 -2.48 -25.60
C PHE A 82 -1.42 -2.88 -27.05
N ILE A 83 -2.07 -2.25 -28.04
CA ILE A 83 -1.86 -2.53 -29.48
C ILE A 83 -0.40 -2.31 -29.87
N GLN A 84 0.22 -1.23 -29.37
CA GLN A 84 1.61 -0.93 -29.63
C GLN A 84 2.52 -2.05 -29.13
N ARG A 85 2.39 -2.45 -27.85
CA ARG A 85 3.21 -3.51 -27.26
C ARG A 85 2.98 -4.87 -27.91
N TRP A 86 1.73 -5.17 -28.28
CA TRP A 86 1.38 -6.37 -29.02
C TRP A 86 2.12 -6.44 -30.37
N ASN A 87 2.04 -5.37 -31.17
CA ASN A 87 2.70 -5.30 -32.46
C ASN A 87 4.24 -5.34 -32.34
N ALA A 88 4.80 -4.71 -31.31
CA ALA A 88 6.22 -4.76 -31.01
C ALA A 88 6.68 -6.20 -30.69
N THR A 89 6.00 -6.85 -29.74
CA THR A 89 6.29 -8.24 -29.35
C THR A 89 6.16 -9.21 -30.51
N LYS A 90 5.15 -9.00 -31.37
CA LYS A 90 4.97 -9.79 -32.60
C LYS A 90 6.17 -9.65 -33.55
N THR A 91 6.71 -8.45 -33.69
CA THR A 91 7.84 -8.19 -34.58
C THR A 91 9.14 -8.81 -34.04
N GLU A 92 9.32 -8.88 -32.73
CA GLU A 92 10.53 -9.44 -32.12
C GLU A 92 10.49 -10.95 -31.92
N LYS A 93 9.41 -11.47 -31.31
CA LYS A 93 9.36 -12.87 -30.81
C LYS A 93 8.65 -13.83 -31.76
N LEU A 94 7.69 -13.37 -32.57
CA LEU A 94 6.87 -14.23 -33.44
C LEU A 94 7.47 -14.46 -34.84
N LYS A 95 8.66 -13.93 -35.14
CA LYS A 95 9.36 -14.15 -36.43
C LYS A 95 9.61 -15.62 -36.80
N ARG A 96 9.66 -16.53 -35.81
CA ARG A 96 9.99 -17.95 -36.02
C ARG A 96 8.79 -18.90 -36.14
N LEU A 97 7.57 -18.42 -35.87
CA LEU A 97 6.36 -19.25 -35.99
C LEU A 97 5.76 -19.03 -37.39
N HIS A 98 6.30 -19.74 -38.39
CA HIS A 98 5.68 -19.93 -39.71
C HIS A 98 4.41 -20.79 -39.62
N PHE A 99 3.48 -20.44 -38.73
CA PHE A 99 2.15 -21.03 -38.71
C PHE A 99 1.19 -20.07 -39.38
N HIS A 100 0.56 -20.52 -40.47
CA HIS A 100 -0.56 -19.89 -41.15
C HIS A 100 -1.81 -19.81 -40.24
N TRP A 101 -1.72 -19.10 -39.12
CA TRP A 101 -2.89 -18.62 -38.41
C TRP A 101 -3.19 -17.20 -38.92
N GLN A 102 -4.09 -17.10 -39.90
CA GLN A 102 -4.57 -15.84 -40.46
C GLN A 102 -5.32 -14.86 -39.50
N PRO A 103 -5.75 -15.19 -38.25
CA PRO A 103 -6.46 -14.20 -37.41
C PRO A 103 -5.60 -13.01 -36.92
N TYR A 104 -4.28 -13.09 -36.98
CA TYR A 104 -3.37 -12.14 -36.31
C TYR A 104 -3.10 -10.82 -37.04
N ALA A 105 -3.46 -10.70 -38.32
CA ALA A 105 -3.50 -9.42 -39.03
C ALA A 105 -4.85 -8.71 -38.80
N ASP A 106 -5.90 -9.48 -38.51
CA ASP A 106 -7.24 -8.97 -38.25
C ASP A 106 -7.34 -8.34 -36.87
N VAL A 107 -6.68 -8.87 -35.83
CA VAL A 107 -6.72 -8.27 -34.47
C VAL A 107 -6.17 -6.84 -34.46
N SER A 108 -4.98 -6.59 -35.01
CA SER A 108 -4.43 -5.22 -35.04
C SER A 108 -5.29 -4.29 -35.91
N ARG A 109 -5.87 -4.79 -37.01
CA ARG A 109 -6.75 -4.00 -37.89
C ARG A 109 -8.11 -3.72 -37.26
N HIS A 110 -8.75 -4.70 -36.60
CA HIS A 110 -10.00 -4.56 -35.87
C HIS A 110 -9.84 -3.65 -34.65
N LEU A 111 -8.74 -3.80 -33.90
CA LEU A 111 -8.45 -2.96 -32.76
C LEU A 111 -8.21 -1.50 -33.20
N MET A 112 -7.46 -1.26 -34.29
CA MET A 112 -7.30 0.10 -34.82
C MET A 112 -8.61 0.69 -35.36
N GLN A 113 -9.42 -0.08 -36.10
CA GLN A 113 -10.76 0.35 -36.56
C GLN A 113 -11.71 0.67 -35.39
N SER A 114 -11.64 -0.10 -34.29
CA SER A 114 -12.43 0.15 -33.08
C SER A 114 -12.01 1.41 -32.32
N VAL A 115 -10.71 1.76 -32.35
CA VAL A 115 -10.17 2.99 -31.74
C VAL A 115 -10.54 4.23 -32.58
N GLU A 116 -10.55 4.11 -33.90
CA GLU A 116 -10.86 5.23 -34.83
C GLU A 116 -12.36 5.54 -34.96
N ASN A 117 -13.24 4.56 -34.73
CA ASN A 117 -14.69 4.77 -34.81
C ASN A 117 -15.17 5.76 -33.73
N LYS A 118 -15.48 7.00 -34.18
CA LYS A 118 -15.98 8.12 -33.36
C LYS A 118 -17.38 7.92 -32.77
N ARG A 119 -18.06 6.80 -33.07
CA ARG A 119 -19.39 6.46 -32.54
C ARG A 119 -19.27 5.49 -31.36
N THR A 120 -18.58 5.91 -30.30
CA THR A 120 -18.91 5.37 -28.99
C THR A 120 -20.07 6.22 -28.49
N GLU A 121 -21.24 5.60 -28.30
CA GLU A 121 -22.30 6.21 -27.50
C GLU A 121 -21.63 6.78 -26.25
N ARG A 122 -21.95 8.04 -25.91
CA ARG A 122 -21.54 8.58 -24.61
C ARG A 122 -21.91 7.49 -23.61
N ALA A 123 -20.93 6.98 -22.87
CA ALA A 123 -21.18 6.20 -21.67
C ALA A 123 -21.78 7.14 -20.59
N SER A 124 -22.74 7.97 -20.97
CA SER A 124 -23.68 8.57 -20.05
C SER A 124 -24.42 7.40 -19.45
N VAL A 125 -24.00 7.04 -18.25
CA VAL A 125 -24.80 6.29 -17.30
C VAL A 125 -24.92 4.80 -17.65
N LEU A 126 -23.80 4.06 -17.64
CA LEU A 126 -23.85 2.65 -17.22
C LEU A 126 -24.03 2.62 -15.68
N ILE A 127 -25.14 3.17 -15.17
CA ILE A 127 -25.68 2.78 -13.86
C ILE A 127 -26.24 1.38 -14.09
N LYS A 128 -25.36 0.37 -14.09
CA LYS A 128 -25.82 -1.00 -13.94
C LYS A 128 -26.21 -1.15 -12.47
N ARG A 129 -27.52 -1.28 -12.23
CA ARG A 129 -28.01 -2.04 -11.09
C ARG A 129 -27.33 -3.41 -11.20
N ASN A 130 -26.39 -3.70 -10.32
CA ASN A 130 -26.02 -5.09 -10.07
C ASN A 130 -27.28 -5.83 -9.58
N GLY A 131 -27.31 -7.17 -9.68
CA GLY A 131 -28.48 -8.00 -9.29
C GLY A 131 -28.96 -7.86 -7.84
N ARG A 132 -28.33 -6.98 -7.05
CA ARG A 132 -28.66 -6.60 -5.67
C ARG A 132 -29.15 -5.13 -5.52
N GLY A 133 -29.35 -4.40 -6.62
CA GLY A 133 -29.96 -3.06 -6.60
C GLY A 133 -29.05 -1.88 -6.26
N ASN A 134 -27.73 -2.04 -6.16
CA ASN A 134 -26.81 -0.93 -5.87
C ASN A 134 -26.51 -0.11 -7.14
N ILE A 135 -26.56 1.22 -7.00
CA ILE A 135 -26.14 2.18 -8.01
C ILE A 135 -24.61 2.27 -7.98
N VAL A 136 -23.93 1.94 -9.07
CA VAL A 136 -22.51 2.27 -9.27
C VAL A 136 -22.46 3.69 -9.83
N SER A 137 -22.00 4.66 -9.03
CA SER A 137 -21.78 6.03 -9.48
C SER A 137 -20.38 6.17 -10.05
N CYS A 138 -20.27 6.48 -11.34
CA CYS A 138 -19.03 6.94 -11.95
C CYS A 138 -18.97 8.47 -11.87
N GLU A 139 -17.88 9.01 -11.34
CA GLU A 139 -17.69 10.46 -11.29
C GLU A 139 -17.10 10.98 -12.61
N SER A 140 -17.49 12.20 -12.98
CA SER A 140 -16.93 12.85 -14.17
C SER A 140 -15.61 13.52 -13.81
N VAL A 141 -14.54 13.10 -14.47
CA VAL A 141 -13.16 13.55 -14.26
C VAL A 141 -12.46 13.74 -15.60
N SER A 142 -11.46 14.61 -15.64
CA SER A 142 -10.49 14.64 -16.74
C SER A 142 -9.46 13.55 -16.50
N SER A 143 -9.25 12.64 -17.46
CA SER A 143 -8.29 11.54 -17.32
C SER A 143 -7.19 11.63 -18.36
N GLN A 144 -5.95 11.38 -17.94
CA GLN A 144 -4.79 11.25 -18.80
C GLN A 144 -4.10 9.91 -18.54
N VAL A 145 -3.83 9.14 -19.60
CA VAL A 145 -3.01 7.93 -19.51
C VAL A 145 -1.54 8.34 -19.43
N LEU A 146 -0.84 7.75 -18.46
CA LEU A 146 0.59 7.88 -18.24
C LEU A 146 1.23 6.49 -18.35
N ARG A 147 2.48 6.41 -18.77
CA ARG A 147 3.23 5.16 -18.86
C ARG A 147 4.73 5.35 -18.60
N SER A 148 5.32 4.26 -18.15
CA SER A 148 6.76 4.00 -18.19
C SER A 148 6.99 3.01 -19.33
N LEU A 149 7.72 3.42 -20.36
CA LEU A 149 7.94 2.59 -21.55
C LEU A 149 9.27 2.97 -22.20
N SER A 150 9.96 2.01 -22.81
CA SER A 150 11.19 2.28 -23.55
C SER A 150 11.33 1.36 -24.76
N ASN A 151 12.47 1.45 -25.44
CA ASN A 151 12.72 0.69 -26.65
C ASN A 151 12.52 -0.83 -26.45
N TRP A 152 13.04 -1.41 -25.36
CA TRP A 152 12.97 -2.85 -25.14
C TRP A 152 11.55 -3.37 -24.87
N SER A 153 10.68 -2.54 -24.30
CA SER A 153 9.34 -2.94 -23.84
C SER A 153 8.21 -2.51 -24.78
N GLY A 154 8.46 -1.56 -25.69
CA GLY A 154 7.45 -1.02 -26.60
C GLY A 154 7.95 -0.51 -27.96
N LEU A 155 9.23 -0.74 -28.31
CA LEU A 155 9.87 -0.29 -29.56
C LEU A 155 9.72 1.21 -29.82
N ILE A 156 9.90 2.04 -28.78
CA ILE A 156 9.93 3.49 -28.91
C ILE A 156 11.37 4.02 -28.89
N ASN A 157 11.61 5.06 -29.68
CA ASN A 157 12.95 5.66 -29.82
C ASN A 157 13.37 6.51 -28.61
N GLN A 158 12.40 7.06 -27.87
CA GLN A 158 12.64 7.86 -26.68
C GLN A 158 11.93 7.18 -25.51
N THR A 159 12.66 6.98 -24.42
CA THR A 159 12.08 6.51 -23.16
C THR A 159 11.00 7.48 -22.71
N GLU A 160 9.85 6.95 -22.33
CA GLU A 160 8.76 7.70 -21.74
C GLU A 160 8.69 7.39 -20.25
N ASP A 161 8.78 8.43 -19.44
CA ASP A 161 8.75 8.44 -17.97
C ASP A 161 7.63 9.38 -17.47
N SER A 162 6.55 9.49 -18.25
CA SER A 162 5.42 10.39 -17.99
C SER A 162 4.77 10.19 -16.61
N ILE A 163 4.87 8.98 -16.05
CA ILE A 163 4.42 8.68 -14.68
C ILE A 163 5.26 9.46 -13.67
N GLN A 164 6.59 9.35 -13.72
CA GLN A 164 7.48 10.08 -12.81
C GLN A 164 7.26 11.57 -12.95
N MET A 165 7.20 12.10 -14.18
CA MET A 165 6.97 13.52 -14.41
C MET A 165 5.65 14.03 -13.79
N ALA A 166 4.58 13.23 -13.85
CA ALA A 166 3.32 13.56 -13.19
C ALA A 166 3.43 13.55 -11.66
N TYR A 167 4.09 12.54 -11.08
CA TYR A 167 4.37 12.49 -9.63
C TYR A 167 5.13 13.73 -9.17
N LEU A 168 6.26 14.07 -9.82
CA LEU A 168 7.09 15.22 -9.47
C LEU A 168 6.29 16.54 -9.59
N SER A 169 5.55 16.72 -10.67
CA SER A 169 4.77 17.93 -10.92
C SER A 169 3.66 18.12 -9.88
N LEU A 170 2.88 17.08 -9.57
CA LEU A 170 1.80 17.17 -8.60
C LEU A 170 2.31 17.43 -7.18
N ILE A 171 3.36 16.73 -6.76
CA ILE A 171 3.96 16.91 -5.43
C ILE A 171 4.52 18.34 -5.28
N ALA A 172 5.26 18.83 -6.28
CA ALA A 172 5.84 20.17 -6.26
C ALA A 172 4.78 21.28 -6.19
N ASN A 173 3.64 21.08 -6.85
CA ASN A 173 2.56 22.08 -6.95
C ASN A 173 1.45 21.92 -5.90
N SER A 174 1.50 20.86 -5.09
CA SER A 174 0.55 20.62 -3.99
C SER A 174 0.49 21.81 -3.02
N LYS A 175 -0.66 22.06 -2.41
CA LYS A 175 -0.94 23.22 -1.55
C LYS A 175 -1.22 22.82 -0.11
N HIS A 176 -1.92 21.72 0.11
CA HIS A 176 -2.49 21.34 1.40
C HIS A 176 -1.99 20.00 1.88
N TYR A 177 -2.10 18.94 1.08
CA TYR A 177 -1.60 17.64 1.50
C TYR A 177 -1.32 16.69 0.35
N ILE A 178 -0.55 15.66 0.67
CA ILE A 178 -0.27 14.51 -0.19
C ILE A 178 -0.64 13.24 0.57
N TYR A 179 -1.35 12.34 -0.08
CA TYR A 179 -1.66 11.00 0.43
C TYR A 179 -1.13 9.94 -0.53
N ILE A 180 -0.24 9.08 -0.04
CA ILE A 180 0.41 8.03 -0.82
C ILE A 180 0.09 6.68 -0.19
N GLU A 181 -0.36 5.74 -1.01
CA GLU A 181 -0.30 4.30 -0.67
C GLU A 181 0.52 3.59 -1.73
N ASN A 182 1.64 3.00 -1.35
CA ASN A 182 2.53 2.35 -2.30
C ASN A 182 3.14 1.06 -1.74
N GLN A 183 3.31 0.05 -2.60
CA GLN A 183 3.98 -1.20 -2.23
C GLN A 183 5.46 -1.00 -1.87
N PHE A 184 6.13 -0.05 -2.52
CA PHE A 184 7.52 0.28 -2.27
C PHE A 184 7.69 1.77 -2.05
N PHE A 185 8.71 2.13 -1.27
CA PHE A 185 9.17 3.52 -1.14
C PHE A 185 10.69 3.55 -1.22
N VAL A 186 11.20 3.40 -2.43
CA VAL A 186 12.62 3.44 -2.78
C VAL A 186 12.89 4.69 -3.61
N SER A 187 13.29 5.76 -2.94
CA SER A 187 13.58 7.06 -3.52
C SER A 187 14.50 7.84 -2.59
N MET A 188 15.60 8.39 -3.11
CA MET A 188 16.63 9.05 -2.31
C MET A 188 16.91 10.46 -2.81
N ILE A 189 17.43 11.30 -1.93
CA ILE A 189 17.71 12.72 -2.22
C ILE A 189 19.17 12.84 -2.66
N ASP A 190 19.39 13.25 -3.91
CA ASP A 190 20.72 13.46 -4.49
C ASP A 190 21.61 12.20 -4.40
N SER A 191 21.06 11.03 -4.77
CA SER A 191 21.76 9.74 -4.84
C SER A 191 22.18 9.42 -6.27
N ASN A 192 23.26 8.64 -6.41
CA ASN A 192 23.67 8.05 -7.69
C ASN A 192 23.13 6.62 -7.87
N ASP A 193 22.71 5.96 -6.79
CA ASP A 193 22.22 4.57 -6.80
C ASP A 193 20.70 4.48 -7.09
N VAL A 194 19.97 5.54 -6.74
CA VAL A 194 18.51 5.67 -6.93
C VAL A 194 18.26 6.99 -7.65
N LEU A 195 17.67 6.92 -8.84
CA LEU A 195 17.61 8.02 -9.79
C LEU A 195 16.29 8.81 -9.73
N ASN A 196 15.19 8.18 -9.33
CA ASN A 196 13.90 8.84 -9.24
C ASN A 196 13.90 9.92 -8.14
N GLU A 197 13.28 11.07 -8.41
CA GLU A 197 13.37 12.25 -7.55
C GLU A 197 12.14 12.45 -6.63
N ILE A 198 11.29 11.44 -6.44
CA ILE A 198 10.03 11.57 -5.68
C ILE A 198 10.30 12.03 -4.24
N CYS A 199 11.23 11.39 -3.53
CA CYS A 199 11.62 11.73 -2.16
C CYS A 199 12.18 13.16 -2.08
N LYS A 200 12.99 13.57 -3.06
CA LYS A 200 13.54 14.93 -3.16
C LYS A 200 12.45 15.98 -3.29
N VAL A 201 11.44 15.75 -4.13
CA VAL A 201 10.34 16.72 -4.30
C VAL A 201 9.44 16.75 -3.07
N ILE A 202 9.18 15.61 -2.40
CA ILE A 202 8.46 15.58 -1.11
C ILE A 202 9.21 16.41 -0.07
N CYS A 203 10.51 16.17 0.10
CA CYS A 203 11.36 16.89 1.05
C CYS A 203 11.34 18.40 0.79
N ASN A 204 11.57 18.81 -0.45
CA ASN A 204 11.54 20.22 -0.86
C ASN A 204 10.17 20.86 -0.59
N ARG A 205 9.09 20.12 -0.85
CA ARG A 205 7.73 20.60 -0.63
C ARG A 205 7.42 20.81 0.86
N VAL A 206 7.86 19.91 1.73
CA VAL A 206 7.70 20.04 3.18
C VAL A 206 8.56 21.19 3.72
N ILE A 207 9.82 21.31 3.27
CA ILE A 207 10.68 22.44 3.64
C ILE A 207 10.03 23.78 3.24
N ARG A 208 9.40 23.86 2.05
CA ARG A 208 8.64 25.04 1.62
C ARG A 208 7.50 25.34 2.60
N ALA A 209 6.67 24.35 2.92
CA ALA A 209 5.56 24.53 3.87
C ALA A 209 6.05 25.00 5.24
N TYR A 210 7.13 24.41 5.76
CA TYR A 210 7.71 24.79 7.04
C TYR A 210 8.19 26.25 7.04
N LYS A 211 8.95 26.65 6.02
CA LYS A 211 9.44 28.03 5.87
C LYS A 211 8.30 29.04 5.76
N GLU A 212 7.22 28.66 5.08
CA GLU A 212 6.02 29.49 4.86
C GLU A 212 5.00 29.37 6.00
N LYS A 213 5.27 28.56 7.03
CA LYS A 213 4.34 28.24 8.14
C LYS A 213 2.96 27.79 7.66
N GLN A 214 2.94 26.97 6.61
CA GLN A 214 1.72 26.44 6.03
C GLN A 214 1.32 25.10 6.68
N PRO A 215 0.03 24.90 6.98
CA PRO A 215 -0.49 23.62 7.46
C PRO A 215 -0.49 22.61 6.29
N PHE A 216 0.62 21.92 6.11
CA PHE A 216 0.83 20.95 5.03
C PHE A 216 1.09 19.55 5.59
N ARG A 217 0.39 18.54 5.09
CA ARG A 217 0.52 17.15 5.58
C ARG A 217 0.92 16.18 4.47
N VAL A 218 1.71 15.17 4.82
CA VAL A 218 2.08 14.06 3.95
C VAL A 218 1.77 12.76 4.67
N TYR A 219 0.94 11.94 4.06
CA TYR A 219 0.62 10.59 4.51
C TYR A 219 1.32 9.60 3.59
N ILE A 220 2.13 8.71 4.16
CA ILE A 220 2.84 7.66 3.43
C ILE A 220 2.42 6.32 4.03
N MET A 221 1.70 5.53 3.25
CA MET A 221 1.28 4.18 3.62
C MET A 221 2.07 3.16 2.79
N ILE A 222 2.82 2.31 3.48
CA ILE A 222 3.64 1.24 2.88
C ILE A 222 3.46 -0.07 3.65
N PRO A 223 3.67 -1.25 3.04
CA PRO A 223 3.55 -2.51 3.78
C PRO A 223 4.62 -2.61 4.87
N LEU A 224 4.27 -3.17 6.03
CA LEU A 224 5.21 -3.39 7.14
C LEU A 224 6.44 -4.18 6.70
N MET A 225 6.25 -5.15 5.81
CA MET A 225 7.31 -6.00 5.27
C MET A 225 7.14 -6.17 3.76
N PRO A 226 8.24 -6.32 2.99
CA PRO A 226 8.19 -6.75 1.61
C PRO A 226 7.55 -8.14 1.47
N GLY A 227 6.70 -8.33 0.46
CA GLY A 227 5.98 -9.59 0.21
C GLY A 227 6.84 -10.61 -0.54
N PHE A 228 7.94 -11.05 0.07
CA PHE A 228 8.80 -12.12 -0.45
C PHE A 228 8.86 -13.27 0.54
N GLU A 229 8.96 -14.50 0.02
CA GLU A 229 9.13 -15.68 0.85
C GLU A 229 10.42 -15.58 1.67
N GLY A 230 10.30 -15.84 2.98
CA GLY A 230 11.44 -15.99 3.86
C GLY A 230 11.40 -15.08 5.10
N ASN A 231 12.30 -15.39 6.04
CA ASN A 231 12.41 -14.67 7.30
C ASN A 231 13.62 -13.72 7.29
N VAL A 232 13.48 -12.59 7.99
CA VAL A 232 14.58 -11.65 8.23
C VAL A 232 15.74 -12.37 8.93
N GLY A 233 16.97 -12.21 8.43
CA GLY A 233 18.16 -12.91 8.95
C GLY A 233 18.32 -14.36 8.51
N ALA A 234 17.31 -14.99 7.88
CA ALA A 234 17.42 -16.37 7.40
C ALA A 234 18.05 -16.44 5.98
N PRO A 235 18.66 -17.58 5.59
CA PRO A 235 19.29 -17.76 4.27
C PRO A 235 18.37 -17.50 3.06
N GLY A 236 17.05 -17.59 3.22
CA GLY A 236 16.05 -17.27 2.18
C GLY A 236 15.55 -15.82 2.17
N GLY A 237 15.90 -15.01 3.16
CA GLY A 237 15.36 -13.65 3.34
C GLY A 237 16.18 -12.53 2.69
N SER A 238 17.13 -12.83 1.81
CA SER A 238 18.06 -11.85 1.22
C SER A 238 17.35 -10.81 0.35
N SER A 239 16.38 -11.22 -0.47
CA SER A 239 15.57 -10.28 -1.29
C SER A 239 14.73 -9.35 -0.42
N LEU A 240 14.12 -9.90 0.63
CA LEU A 240 13.37 -9.14 1.63
C LEU A 240 14.26 -8.11 2.33
N GLN A 241 15.46 -8.51 2.75
CA GLN A 241 16.43 -7.62 3.40
C GLN A 241 16.92 -6.51 2.46
N ALA A 242 17.18 -6.82 1.19
CA ALA A 242 17.58 -5.83 0.19
C ALA A 242 16.53 -4.74 0.00
N VAL A 243 15.26 -5.12 -0.11
CA VAL A 243 14.16 -4.15 -0.23
C VAL A 243 13.98 -3.34 1.06
N LEU A 244 14.06 -3.98 2.23
CA LEU A 244 14.02 -3.28 3.51
C LEU A 244 15.16 -2.27 3.62
N HIS A 245 16.38 -2.65 3.23
CA HIS A 245 17.54 -1.76 3.21
C HIS A 245 17.23 -0.48 2.43
N TRP A 246 16.78 -0.60 1.18
CA TRP A 246 16.48 0.56 0.33
C TRP A 246 15.29 1.38 0.81
N THR A 247 14.28 0.74 1.40
CA THR A 247 13.14 1.42 2.03
C THR A 247 13.62 2.30 3.19
N TYR A 248 14.46 1.77 4.08
CA TYR A 248 15.01 2.54 5.18
C TYR A 248 16.01 3.61 4.74
N GLN A 249 16.86 3.33 3.73
CA GLN A 249 17.75 4.35 3.14
C GLN A 249 16.96 5.53 2.54
N SER A 250 15.75 5.27 2.06
CA SER A 250 14.86 6.29 1.51
C SER A 250 14.17 7.10 2.60
N LEU A 251 13.71 6.44 3.67
CA LEU A 251 12.95 7.08 4.74
C LEU A 251 13.84 7.70 5.83
N SER A 252 14.66 6.90 6.51
CA SER A 252 15.24 7.27 7.82
C SER A 252 16.75 7.05 7.97
N ARG A 253 17.42 6.36 7.05
CA ARG A 253 18.84 5.97 7.19
C ARG A 253 19.74 6.71 6.22
N GLY A 254 20.77 7.35 6.75
CA GLY A 254 21.79 8.04 5.96
C GLY A 254 21.38 9.47 5.56
N PRO A 255 22.36 10.28 5.11
CA PRO A 255 22.19 11.71 4.87
C PRO A 255 21.30 12.03 3.67
N ASN A 256 21.02 11.05 2.81
CA ASN A 256 20.19 11.20 1.61
C ASN A 256 18.72 10.75 1.85
N SER A 257 18.38 10.33 3.07
CA SER A 257 17.03 9.92 3.44
C SER A 257 16.10 11.11 3.71
N LEU A 258 14.78 10.87 3.60
CA LEU A 258 13.75 11.88 3.79
C LEU A 258 13.81 12.53 5.17
N PHE A 259 13.79 11.74 6.24
CA PHE A 259 13.75 12.25 7.60
C PHE A 259 15.06 12.94 7.99
N GLU A 260 16.22 12.41 7.61
CA GLU A 260 17.50 13.06 7.97
C GLU A 260 17.68 14.41 7.25
N ARG A 261 17.25 14.52 5.98
CA ARG A 261 17.23 15.80 5.27
C ARG A 261 16.25 16.79 5.87
N LEU A 262 15.09 16.32 6.32
CA LEU A 262 14.10 17.17 6.97
C LEU A 262 14.56 17.65 8.34
N LYS A 263 15.12 16.79 9.19
CA LYS A 263 15.62 17.15 10.54
C LYS A 263 16.67 18.26 10.51
N ALA A 264 17.42 18.40 9.41
CA ALA A 264 18.38 19.47 9.22
C ALA A 264 17.74 20.88 9.12
N VAL A 265 16.43 20.98 8.83
CA VAL A 265 15.72 22.24 8.60
C VAL A 265 14.45 22.36 9.44
N VAL A 266 13.69 21.27 9.58
CA VAL A 266 12.42 21.14 10.29
C VAL A 266 12.69 20.43 11.62
N PRO A 267 12.55 21.10 12.79
CA PRO A 267 12.87 20.52 14.10
C PRO A 267 12.12 19.22 14.39
N ASN A 268 10.84 19.16 13.99
CA ASN A 268 10.01 17.98 14.14
C ASN A 268 9.32 17.62 12.82
N PRO A 269 9.94 16.77 11.98
CA PRO A 269 9.34 16.37 10.70
C PRO A 269 8.00 15.63 10.85
N HIS A 270 7.73 15.00 12.00
CA HIS A 270 6.48 14.28 12.27
C HIS A 270 5.26 15.20 12.33
N GLU A 271 5.45 16.53 12.48
CA GLU A 271 4.36 17.48 12.30
C GLU A 271 3.88 17.52 10.85
N TYR A 272 4.73 17.21 9.87
CA TYR A 272 4.39 17.28 8.46
C TYR A 272 4.18 15.91 7.82
N ILE A 273 4.86 14.88 8.31
CA ILE A 273 4.87 13.54 7.69
C ILE A 273 4.43 12.48 8.68
N SER A 274 3.48 11.65 8.27
CA SER A 274 3.10 10.40 8.94
C SER A 274 3.43 9.24 8.01
N VAL A 275 4.22 8.27 8.51
CA VAL A 275 4.47 7.00 7.84
C VAL A 275 3.73 5.91 8.60
N GLY A 276 2.80 5.25 7.93
CA GLY A 276 1.95 4.23 8.50
C GLY A 276 1.93 2.95 7.68
N SER A 277 1.31 1.93 8.24
CA SER A 277 1.04 0.65 7.60
C SER A 277 -0.27 0.07 8.12
N LEU A 278 -0.57 -1.16 7.73
CA LEU A 278 -1.82 -1.84 8.07
C LEU A 278 -1.54 -3.21 8.70
N ARG A 279 -2.24 -3.50 9.79
CA ARG A 279 -2.18 -4.79 10.49
C ARG A 279 -3.54 -5.16 11.06
N THR A 280 -3.79 -6.46 11.12
CA THR A 280 -5.04 -6.98 11.64
C THR A 280 -4.86 -8.27 12.44
N TYR A 281 -5.92 -8.74 13.09
CA TYR A 281 -5.94 -9.97 13.87
C TYR A 281 -7.28 -10.70 13.74
N ASP A 282 -7.27 -12.01 13.98
CA ASP A 282 -8.49 -12.77 14.22
C ASP A 282 -8.20 -14.08 14.98
N ILE A 283 -9.22 -14.93 15.12
CA ILE A 283 -9.12 -16.25 15.70
C ILE A 283 -9.09 -17.31 14.59
N LEU A 284 -7.99 -18.04 14.47
CA LEU A 284 -7.81 -19.18 13.57
C LEU A 284 -7.75 -20.47 14.39
N CYS A 285 -8.67 -21.41 14.16
CA CYS A 285 -8.71 -22.69 14.87
C CYS A 285 -8.65 -22.56 16.41
N GLY A 286 -9.30 -21.53 16.97
CA GLY A 286 -9.30 -21.25 18.41
C GLY A 286 -8.06 -20.51 18.93
N LYS A 287 -7.07 -20.21 18.09
CA LYS A 287 -5.87 -19.44 18.44
C LYS A 287 -5.97 -18.01 17.91
N LEU A 288 -5.55 -17.04 18.72
CA LEU A 288 -5.37 -15.67 18.24
C LEU A 288 -4.19 -15.62 17.28
N VAL A 289 -4.40 -15.02 16.11
CA VAL A 289 -3.36 -14.80 15.10
C VAL A 289 -3.42 -13.35 14.62
N THR A 290 -2.28 -12.83 14.20
CA THR A 290 -2.16 -11.51 13.56
C THR A 290 -1.41 -11.63 12.25
N GLU A 291 -1.77 -10.79 11.29
CA GLU A 291 -1.04 -10.66 10.03
C GLU A 291 -1.06 -9.20 9.57
N LEU A 292 -0.01 -8.77 8.88
CA LEU A 292 0.00 -7.49 8.19
C LEU A 292 -0.98 -7.52 7.02
N ILE A 293 -1.60 -6.38 6.72
CA ILE A 293 -2.37 -6.22 5.49
C ILE A 293 -1.39 -5.71 4.45
N TYR A 294 -1.20 -6.48 3.38
CA TYR A 294 -0.20 -6.15 2.37
C TYR A 294 -0.69 -5.03 1.48
N ILE A 295 -0.10 -3.84 1.64
CA ILE A 295 -0.36 -2.68 0.80
C ILE A 295 0.31 -2.92 -0.55
N HIS A 296 -0.47 -3.33 -1.54
CA HIS A 296 -0.05 -3.47 -2.93
C HIS A 296 -0.45 -2.26 -3.79
N CYS A 297 -1.07 -1.25 -3.21
CA CYS A 297 -1.48 -0.03 -3.89
C CYS A 297 -0.34 0.66 -4.64
N LYS A 298 -0.70 1.47 -5.65
CA LYS A 298 0.16 2.51 -6.23
C LYS A 298 -0.67 3.77 -6.48
N LEU A 299 -1.01 4.43 -5.38
CA LEU A 299 -1.95 5.55 -5.29
C LEU A 299 -1.22 6.82 -4.84
N LEU A 300 -1.52 7.94 -5.51
CA LEU A 300 -1.20 9.30 -5.06
C LEU A 300 -2.49 10.13 -5.11
N ILE A 301 -2.84 10.81 -4.02
CA ILE A 301 -3.91 11.81 -3.97
C ILE A 301 -3.29 13.14 -3.52
N VAL A 302 -3.61 14.22 -4.23
CA VAL A 302 -3.12 15.58 -3.93
C VAL A 302 -4.30 16.53 -3.80
N ASP A 303 -4.38 17.20 -2.64
CA ASP A 303 -5.31 18.30 -2.33
C ASP A 303 -6.81 17.99 -2.57
N ASP A 304 -7.25 16.73 -2.49
CA ASP A 304 -8.58 16.29 -2.92
C ASP A 304 -8.94 16.78 -4.34
N GLU A 305 -7.96 16.89 -5.26
CA GLU A 305 -8.19 17.40 -6.62
C GLU A 305 -7.58 16.51 -7.71
N HIS A 306 -6.42 15.93 -7.43
CA HIS A 306 -5.70 15.07 -8.37
C HIS A 306 -5.48 13.69 -7.77
N VAL A 307 -5.62 12.66 -8.60
CA VAL A 307 -5.37 11.28 -8.23
C VAL A 307 -4.57 10.57 -9.31
N ILE A 308 -3.49 9.88 -8.94
CA ILE A 308 -2.82 8.90 -9.80
C ILE A 308 -3.13 7.50 -9.27
N ILE A 309 -3.64 6.62 -10.12
CA ILE A 309 -3.83 5.19 -9.86
C ILE A 309 -3.16 4.40 -10.99
N GLY A 310 -2.40 3.35 -10.66
CA GLY A 310 -1.85 2.47 -11.69
C GLY A 310 -0.97 1.36 -11.12
N SER A 311 0.02 0.95 -11.90
CA SER A 311 0.93 -0.15 -11.55
C SER A 311 2.29 0.31 -11.02
N ALA A 312 2.66 1.58 -11.23
CA ALA A 312 4.01 2.06 -10.96
C ALA A 312 4.32 2.28 -9.47
N ASN A 313 5.25 1.49 -8.95
CA ASN A 313 5.76 1.63 -7.59
C ASN A 313 6.63 2.89 -7.43
N ILE A 314 6.85 3.36 -6.21
CA ILE A 314 7.89 4.37 -5.94
C ILE A 314 9.23 3.63 -5.83
N ASN A 315 9.83 3.37 -6.98
CA ASN A 315 11.16 2.80 -7.18
C ASN A 315 11.64 3.13 -8.61
N ASP A 316 12.93 3.03 -8.88
CA ASP A 316 13.46 3.30 -10.22
C ASP A 316 12.89 2.30 -11.23
N ARG A 317 12.74 1.03 -10.85
CA ARG A 317 12.13 -0.02 -11.70
C ARG A 317 10.84 0.43 -12.40
N SER A 318 9.97 1.12 -11.68
CA SER A 318 8.71 1.61 -12.24
C SER A 318 8.78 3.06 -12.75
N GLN A 319 9.64 3.91 -12.17
CA GLN A 319 9.58 5.37 -12.41
C GLN A 319 10.47 5.85 -13.56
N VAL A 320 11.66 5.28 -13.79
CA VAL A 320 12.64 5.85 -14.74
C VAL A 320 12.35 5.52 -16.22
N GLY A 321 11.27 4.78 -16.52
CA GLY A 321 10.80 4.50 -17.88
C GLY A 321 11.57 3.42 -18.66
N ASN A 322 12.88 3.29 -18.42
CA ASN A 322 13.75 2.35 -19.16
C ASN A 322 13.90 0.96 -18.51
N ARG A 323 13.27 0.74 -17.36
CA ARG A 323 13.16 -0.56 -16.68
C ARG A 323 11.78 -1.14 -16.98
N ASP A 324 10.96 -1.47 -15.98
CA ASP A 324 9.67 -2.14 -16.18
C ASP A 324 8.68 -1.25 -16.94
N SER A 325 7.80 -1.88 -17.72
CA SER A 325 6.74 -1.17 -18.41
C SER A 325 5.53 -1.00 -17.50
N GLU A 326 5.14 0.24 -17.23
CA GLU A 326 4.05 0.57 -16.30
C GLU A 326 2.96 1.42 -16.97
N VAL A 327 1.75 1.39 -16.41
CA VAL A 327 0.64 2.26 -16.84
C VAL A 327 -0.06 2.83 -15.62
N CYS A 328 -0.31 4.14 -15.66
CA CYS A 328 -1.14 4.84 -14.68
C CYS A 328 -2.18 5.72 -15.37
N LEU A 329 -3.22 6.08 -14.62
CA LEU A 329 -4.20 7.09 -14.98
C LEU A 329 -4.09 8.25 -14.00
N LEU A 330 -3.87 9.45 -14.53
CA LEU A 330 -4.02 10.71 -13.80
C LEU A 330 -5.45 11.20 -13.98
N TYR A 331 -6.15 11.33 -12.87
CA TYR A 331 -7.48 11.91 -12.76
C TYR A 331 -7.38 13.31 -12.17
N THR A 332 -8.03 14.28 -12.82
CA THR A 332 -8.23 15.63 -12.31
C THR A 332 -9.73 15.88 -12.22
N ASP A 333 -10.20 16.22 -11.02
CA ASP A 333 -11.61 16.49 -10.79
C ASP A 333 -12.11 17.71 -11.57
N VAL A 334 -13.22 17.52 -12.30
CA VAL A 334 -13.95 18.62 -12.94
C VAL A 334 -15.24 18.97 -12.20
N GLN A 335 -15.71 18.07 -11.31
CA GLN A 335 -16.84 18.30 -10.43
C GLN A 335 -16.31 18.56 -9.02
N LYS A 336 -16.69 19.73 -8.49
CA LYS A 336 -16.31 20.15 -7.14
C LYS A 336 -17.50 20.06 -6.19
N GLU A 337 -17.21 19.82 -4.93
CA GLU A 337 -18.16 19.86 -3.82
C GLU A 337 -17.61 20.65 -2.63
N LYS A 338 -18.53 21.17 -1.80
CA LYS A 338 -18.15 21.88 -0.59
C LYS A 338 -17.43 20.94 0.37
N SER A 339 -16.28 21.38 0.85
CA SER A 339 -15.45 20.68 1.80
C SER A 339 -14.77 21.67 2.75
N ILE A 340 -13.87 21.17 3.58
CA ILE A 340 -13.10 21.95 4.55
C ILE A 340 -11.63 21.57 4.38
N MET A 341 -10.74 22.56 4.51
CA MET A 341 -9.29 22.38 4.49
C MET A 341 -8.67 23.31 5.54
N ASN A 342 -8.14 22.73 6.62
CA ASN A 342 -7.63 23.41 7.81
C ASN A 342 -8.65 24.40 8.42
N GLY A 343 -9.89 23.94 8.62
CA GLY A 343 -11.00 24.70 9.17
C GLY A 343 -11.58 25.76 8.22
N ARG A 344 -11.05 25.89 7.00
CA ARG A 344 -11.52 26.88 6.02
C ARG A 344 -12.39 26.22 4.95
N PRO A 345 -13.43 26.91 4.43
CA PRO A 345 -14.19 26.42 3.29
C PRO A 345 -13.26 26.12 2.11
N TYR A 346 -13.46 24.96 1.49
CA TYR A 346 -12.67 24.48 0.36
C TYR A 346 -13.59 23.83 -0.68
N GLU A 347 -13.21 23.90 -1.95
CA GLU A 347 -13.91 23.22 -3.05
C GLU A 347 -13.11 21.98 -3.46
N ALA A 348 -13.48 20.84 -2.88
CA ALA A 348 -12.81 19.57 -3.14
C ALA A 348 -13.36 18.92 -4.41
N GLY A 349 -12.50 18.22 -5.13
CA GLY A 349 -12.89 17.29 -6.17
C GLY A 349 -13.71 16.13 -5.62
N LYS A 350 -14.84 15.83 -6.26
CA LYS A 350 -15.76 14.80 -5.80
C LYS A 350 -15.14 13.41 -5.86
N PHE A 351 -14.40 13.10 -6.93
CA PHE A 351 -13.73 11.81 -7.09
C PHE A 351 -12.60 11.64 -6.07
N ALA A 352 -11.64 12.58 -6.05
CA ALA A 352 -10.49 12.53 -5.17
C ALA A 352 -10.87 12.47 -3.69
N LYS A 353 -11.79 13.34 -3.25
CA LYS A 353 -12.30 13.35 -1.87
C LYS A 353 -13.01 12.05 -1.51
N SER A 354 -13.86 11.52 -2.38
CA SER A 354 -14.58 10.28 -2.11
C SER A 354 -13.64 9.09 -1.91
N LEU A 355 -12.59 8.98 -2.75
CA LEU A 355 -11.57 7.95 -2.64
C LEU A 355 -10.75 8.10 -1.36
N ARG A 356 -10.27 9.31 -1.07
CA ARG A 356 -9.50 9.63 0.14
C ARG A 356 -10.30 9.34 1.41
N LEU A 357 -11.58 9.72 1.45
CA LEU A 357 -12.47 9.40 2.56
C LEU A 357 -12.66 7.89 2.72
N GLN A 358 -12.79 7.14 1.61
CA GLN A 358 -12.92 5.68 1.66
C GLN A 358 -11.67 5.04 2.27
N CYS A 359 -10.47 5.38 1.79
CA CYS A 359 -9.21 4.87 2.33
C CYS A 359 -9.05 5.21 3.82
N MET A 360 -9.24 6.47 4.20
CA MET A 360 -9.07 6.87 5.61
C MET A 360 -10.10 6.20 6.53
N LYS A 361 -11.36 6.06 6.09
CA LYS A 361 -12.38 5.38 6.89
C LYS A 361 -12.12 3.89 7.01
N GLU A 362 -11.60 3.25 5.98
CA GLU A 362 -11.18 1.85 6.02
C GLU A 362 -10.11 1.65 7.10
N HIS A 363 -9.02 2.40 7.01
CA HIS A 363 -7.86 2.26 7.90
C HIS A 363 -8.16 2.63 9.35
N LEU A 364 -9.07 3.58 9.57
CA LEU A 364 -9.52 4.00 10.89
C LEU A 364 -10.70 3.18 11.45
N GLY A 365 -11.18 2.16 10.74
CA GLY A 365 -12.30 1.32 11.21
C GLY A 365 -13.67 2.03 11.26
N LEU A 366 -13.86 3.04 10.41
CA LEU A 366 -15.05 3.89 10.35
C LEU A 366 -16.07 3.44 9.29
N LEU A 367 -15.76 2.41 8.50
CA LEU A 367 -16.73 1.78 7.61
C LEU A 367 -17.84 1.07 8.41
N PRO A 368 -19.04 0.86 7.82
CA PRO A 368 -20.18 0.27 8.53
C PRO A 368 -19.97 -1.17 9.01
N ASP A 369 -19.11 -1.91 8.32
CA ASP A 369 -18.75 -3.32 8.53
C ASP A 369 -17.49 -3.50 9.40
N ALA A 370 -16.82 -2.41 9.79
CA ALA A 370 -15.62 -2.50 10.61
C ALA A 370 -15.92 -2.98 12.04
N ARG A 371 -15.01 -3.80 12.60
CA ARG A 371 -15.01 -4.15 14.03
C ARG A 371 -14.70 -2.90 14.85
N ARG A 372 -15.67 -2.43 15.64
CA ARG A 372 -15.49 -1.26 16.51
C ARG A 372 -15.39 -1.65 17.99
N PRO A 373 -14.48 -1.03 18.76
CA PRO A 373 -14.49 -1.13 20.21
C PRO A 373 -15.85 -0.80 20.79
N SER A 374 -16.29 -1.54 21.82
CA SER A 374 -17.50 -1.22 22.57
C SER A 374 -17.45 0.16 23.27
N LYS A 375 -16.25 0.75 23.40
CA LYS A 375 -16.00 2.08 23.98
C LYS A 375 -15.76 3.17 22.93
N PHE A 376 -15.98 2.91 21.65
CA PHE A 376 -15.79 3.91 20.59
C PHE A 376 -16.78 5.06 20.77
N LYS A 377 -16.33 6.19 21.34
CA LYS A 377 -17.19 7.24 21.91
C LYS A 377 -17.24 8.54 21.13
N TYR A 378 -16.56 8.66 19.98
CA TYR A 378 -16.51 9.92 19.23
C TYR A 378 -16.83 9.70 17.76
N GLU A 379 -17.66 10.58 17.18
CA GLU A 379 -17.81 10.68 15.74
C GLU A 379 -16.51 11.26 15.16
N VAL A 380 -15.71 10.39 14.53
CA VAL A 380 -14.50 10.81 13.83
C VAL A 380 -14.89 11.34 12.46
N SER A 381 -14.67 12.64 12.22
CA SER A 381 -14.77 13.21 10.88
C SER A 381 -13.42 13.12 10.19
N CYS A 382 -13.43 12.59 8.98
CA CYS A 382 -12.27 12.60 8.09
C CYS A 382 -12.30 13.79 7.12
N ASP A 383 -13.28 14.70 7.17
CA ASP A 383 -13.52 15.67 6.08
C ASP A 383 -12.36 16.65 5.85
N ASP A 384 -11.63 17.00 6.91
CA ASP A 384 -10.48 17.91 6.86
C ASP A 384 -9.16 17.15 7.07
N PRO A 385 -8.43 16.81 5.97
CA PRO A 385 -7.22 15.99 6.03
C PRO A 385 -5.96 16.77 6.44
N VAL A 386 -6.06 18.04 6.83
CA VAL A 386 -4.89 18.84 7.24
C VAL A 386 -4.99 19.42 8.64
N ALA A 387 -6.21 19.46 9.19
CA ALA A 387 -6.46 19.86 10.56
C ALA A 387 -5.57 19.07 11.52
N GLU A 388 -4.96 19.77 12.47
CA GLU A 388 -4.12 19.16 13.51
C GLU A 388 -4.91 18.13 14.32
N SER A 389 -6.17 18.42 14.62
CA SER A 389 -7.09 17.50 15.31
C SER A 389 -7.34 16.21 14.54
N PHE A 390 -7.22 16.20 13.22
CA PHE A 390 -7.32 14.98 12.44
C PHE A 390 -5.96 14.30 12.28
N PHE A 391 -4.94 15.06 11.86
CA PHE A 391 -3.62 14.50 11.55
C PHE A 391 -2.91 13.93 12.78
N VAL A 392 -2.91 14.65 13.90
CA VAL A 392 -2.21 14.28 15.12
C VAL A 392 -3.13 13.44 16.01
N ASP A 393 -4.25 14.01 16.45
CA ASP A 393 -5.06 13.42 17.53
C ASP A 393 -5.84 12.17 17.09
N ILE A 394 -6.15 12.05 15.79
CA ILE A 394 -6.86 10.88 15.23
C ILE A 394 -5.89 9.98 14.49
N TRP A 395 -5.27 10.45 13.42
CA TRP A 395 -4.51 9.58 12.51
C TRP A 395 -3.23 9.03 13.16
N GLN A 396 -2.31 9.91 13.59
CA GLN A 396 -1.07 9.49 14.23
C GLN A 396 -1.32 8.77 15.56
N ASN A 397 -2.19 9.31 16.40
CA ASN A 397 -2.51 8.69 17.69
C ASN A 397 -3.17 7.30 17.55
N THR A 398 -4.02 7.08 16.54
CA THR A 398 -4.58 5.74 16.25
C THR A 398 -3.48 4.79 15.78
N ALA A 399 -2.63 5.23 14.83
CA ALA A 399 -1.51 4.44 14.33
C ALA A 399 -0.57 4.01 15.47
N HIS A 400 -0.20 4.95 16.34
CA HIS A 400 0.66 4.73 17.48
C HIS A 400 0.01 3.80 18.52
N SER A 401 -1.24 4.07 18.90
CA SER A 401 -1.96 3.28 19.90
C SER A 401 -2.16 1.83 19.44
N ASN A 402 -2.50 1.62 18.17
CA ASN A 402 -2.64 0.28 17.60
C ASN A 402 -1.31 -0.47 17.57
N MET A 403 -0.23 0.19 17.13
CA MET A 403 1.13 -0.38 17.13
C MET A 403 1.50 -0.83 18.56
N LEU A 404 1.30 0.03 19.56
CA LEU A 404 1.55 -0.32 20.96
C LEU A 404 0.72 -1.52 21.43
N ILE A 405 -0.52 -1.71 20.97
CA ILE A 405 -1.31 -2.89 21.36
C ILE A 405 -0.75 -4.16 20.72
N TYR A 406 -0.37 -4.13 19.43
CA TYR A 406 0.22 -5.30 18.75
C TYR A 406 1.58 -5.69 19.35
N GLU A 407 2.37 -4.71 19.76
CA GLU A 407 3.72 -4.88 20.30
C GLU A 407 3.79 -5.03 21.83
N GLU A 408 2.73 -4.71 22.58
CA GLU A 408 2.78 -4.05 23.92
C GLU A 408 4.00 -4.25 24.84
N VAL A 409 4.93 -3.31 24.68
CA VAL A 409 5.79 -2.76 25.73
C VAL A 409 5.00 -1.69 26.50
N ARG A 410 4.59 -1.95 27.75
CA ARG A 410 4.19 -0.90 28.71
C ARG A 410 5.00 -0.96 30.00
N SER A 411 5.77 0.10 30.25
CA SER A 411 6.38 0.41 31.55
C SER A 411 5.40 1.30 32.31
N PHE A 412 4.73 0.77 33.33
CA PHE A 412 4.05 1.61 34.31
C PHE A 412 5.04 1.85 35.47
N SER A 413 5.70 3.01 35.45
CA SER A 413 6.42 3.47 36.64
C SER A 413 5.41 4.01 37.65
N PHE A 414 4.99 3.18 38.60
CA PHE A 414 4.46 3.68 39.87
C PHE A 414 5.62 3.87 40.83
N SER A 415 5.97 5.11 41.13
CA SER A 415 6.82 5.41 42.29
C SER A 415 5.99 5.17 43.56
N CYS A 416 6.11 3.99 44.15
CA CYS A 416 5.74 3.77 45.55
C CYS A 416 6.91 3.07 46.24
N ALA A 417 7.43 3.69 47.31
CA ALA A 417 8.76 3.44 47.87
C ALA A 417 8.97 2.08 48.58
N CYS A 418 8.15 1.04 48.34
CA CYS A 418 8.20 -0.20 49.14
C CYS A 418 7.89 -1.52 48.40
N VAL A 419 7.95 -1.61 47.07
CA VAL A 419 7.76 -2.91 46.38
C VAL A 419 8.82 -3.09 45.29
N CYS A 420 9.53 -4.22 45.29
CA CYS A 420 10.29 -4.67 44.14
C CYS A 420 9.33 -4.86 42.96
N VAL A 421 9.24 -3.86 42.08
CA VAL A 421 8.46 -3.94 40.85
C VAL A 421 9.21 -4.86 39.89
N PHE A 422 8.81 -6.13 39.83
CA PHE A 422 9.02 -6.92 38.62
C PHE A 422 8.12 -6.32 37.53
N ASN A 423 8.68 -5.50 36.65
CA ASN A 423 7.99 -5.09 35.43
C ASN A 423 7.86 -6.33 34.54
N ILE A 424 6.70 -6.99 34.58
CA ILE A 424 6.38 -8.05 33.62
C ILE A 424 5.62 -7.36 32.49
N PHE A 425 6.35 -7.06 31.42
CA PHE A 425 5.80 -6.56 30.16
C PHE A 425 5.10 -7.72 29.47
N PHE A 426 3.87 -7.52 29.00
CA PHE A 426 3.10 -8.55 28.29
C PHE A 426 2.65 -8.01 26.93
N GLU A 427 3.47 -8.30 25.93
CA GLU A 427 3.28 -7.96 24.52
C GLU A 427 2.23 -8.89 23.89
N VAL A 428 1.19 -8.35 23.22
CA VAL A 428 0.05 -9.18 22.74
C VAL A 428 0.52 -10.23 21.74
N PHE A 429 1.21 -9.81 20.69
CA PHE A 429 1.66 -10.69 19.62
C PHE A 429 3.17 -10.69 19.38
N ARG A 430 3.91 -9.74 19.96
CA ARG A 430 5.34 -9.54 19.68
C ARG A 430 5.63 -9.38 18.19
N THR A 431 4.81 -8.59 17.51
CA THR A 431 4.94 -8.45 16.05
C THR A 431 6.26 -7.80 15.68
N TYR A 432 6.75 -8.14 14.49
CA TYR A 432 7.81 -7.42 13.81
C TYR A 432 7.31 -6.95 12.44
N PRO A 433 7.92 -5.90 11.85
CA PRO A 433 9.02 -5.08 12.38
C PRO A 433 8.57 -4.23 13.59
N THR A 434 9.53 -3.80 14.42
CA THR A 434 9.31 -2.96 15.62
C THR A 434 10.55 -2.09 15.89
N ASP A 435 10.37 -0.91 16.46
CA ASP A 435 11.48 -0.03 16.88
C ASP A 435 12.22 -0.53 18.14
N ASN A 436 11.68 -1.55 18.82
CA ASN A 436 12.31 -2.16 20.00
C ASN A 436 13.45 -3.13 19.65
N VAL A 437 13.66 -3.42 18.37
CA VAL A 437 14.65 -4.38 17.87
C VAL A 437 15.58 -3.68 16.89
N GLU A 438 16.82 -3.44 17.27
CA GLU A 438 17.81 -2.71 16.46
C GLU A 438 18.89 -3.63 15.86
N THR A 439 19.03 -4.86 16.38
CA THR A 439 20.03 -5.84 15.94
C THR A 439 19.43 -7.23 15.67
N PHE A 440 20.15 -8.08 14.92
CA PHE A 440 19.71 -9.47 14.68
C PHE A 440 19.68 -10.31 15.97
N GLU A 441 20.55 -10.03 16.94
CA GLU A 441 20.55 -10.74 18.23
C GLU A 441 19.31 -10.39 19.05
N GLU A 442 18.93 -9.11 19.08
CA GLU A 442 17.67 -8.67 19.70
C GLU A 442 16.46 -9.27 18.98
N PHE A 443 16.53 -9.38 17.64
CA PHE A 443 15.45 -9.99 16.85
C PHE A 443 15.25 -11.46 17.21
N GLU A 444 16.32 -12.25 17.30
CA GLU A 444 16.24 -13.66 17.71
C GLU A 444 15.64 -13.78 19.12
N LYS A 445 16.10 -12.96 20.07
CA LYS A 445 15.54 -12.90 21.43
C LYS A 445 14.07 -12.49 21.45
N TRP A 446 13.66 -11.57 20.59
CA TRP A 446 12.30 -11.09 20.47
C TRP A 446 11.37 -12.21 19.98
N THR A 447 11.74 -12.86 18.87
CA THR A 447 10.94 -13.93 18.26
C THR A 447 10.94 -15.24 19.06
N GLY A 448 11.95 -15.47 19.89
CA GLY A 448 12.08 -16.69 20.69
C GLY A 448 11.22 -16.71 21.96
N GLN A 449 10.56 -15.60 22.30
CA GLN A 449 9.75 -15.49 23.51
C GLN A 449 8.26 -15.68 23.20
N MET A 450 7.54 -16.31 24.15
CA MET A 450 6.11 -16.60 24.00
C MET A 450 5.26 -15.32 24.09
N PRO A 451 4.34 -15.08 23.14
CA PRO A 451 3.45 -13.91 23.16
C PRO A 451 2.31 -14.07 24.17
N LEU A 452 1.73 -12.96 24.65
CA LEU A 452 0.56 -12.98 25.54
C LEU A 452 -0.65 -13.66 24.89
N ALA A 453 -0.81 -13.56 23.56
CA ALA A 453 -1.84 -14.24 22.79
C ALA A 453 -1.82 -15.77 22.97
N GLU A 454 -0.65 -16.37 23.23
CA GLU A 454 -0.51 -17.79 23.53
C GLU A 454 -0.55 -18.07 25.03
N TYR A 455 0.13 -17.25 25.84
CA TYR A 455 0.23 -17.44 27.29
C TYR A 455 -1.10 -17.20 28.03
N SER A 456 -1.84 -16.15 27.67
CA SER A 456 -3.12 -15.78 28.26
C SER A 456 -4.07 -15.17 27.21
N PRO A 457 -4.72 -16.02 26.39
CA PRO A 457 -5.59 -15.56 25.31
C PRO A 457 -6.73 -14.64 25.75
N GLN A 458 -7.22 -14.80 26.98
CA GLN A 458 -8.31 -13.97 27.54
C GLN A 458 -7.85 -12.53 27.77
N GLN A 459 -6.67 -12.34 28.36
CA GLN A 459 -6.10 -11.00 28.57
C GLN A 459 -5.72 -10.35 27.23
N ALA A 460 -5.20 -11.13 26.29
CA ALA A 460 -4.94 -10.66 24.94
C ALA A 460 -6.23 -10.16 24.27
N GLN A 461 -7.33 -10.92 24.34
CA GLN A 461 -8.62 -10.50 23.80
C GLN A 461 -9.16 -9.21 24.44
N GLU A 462 -8.95 -9.00 25.74
CA GLU A 462 -9.36 -7.76 26.41
C GLU A 462 -8.62 -6.55 25.87
N LYS A 463 -7.29 -6.66 25.67
CA LYS A 463 -6.46 -5.60 25.08
C LYS A 463 -6.84 -5.32 23.62
N LEU A 464 -7.11 -6.37 22.85
CA LEU A 464 -7.48 -6.25 21.44
C LEU A 464 -8.85 -5.56 21.22
N ARG A 465 -9.67 -5.40 22.27
CA ARG A 465 -10.91 -4.60 22.21
C ARG A 465 -10.65 -3.09 22.11
N ASP A 466 -9.45 -2.64 22.46
CA ASP A 466 -9.07 -1.23 22.39
C ASP A 466 -8.50 -0.84 21.01
N LEU A 467 -8.28 -1.80 20.11
CA LEU A 467 -7.84 -1.54 18.73
C LEU A 467 -8.90 -0.79 17.93
N ASN A 468 -8.46 0.22 17.19
CA ASN A 468 -9.34 1.00 16.32
C ASN A 468 -8.87 0.96 14.86
N GLY A 469 -9.62 0.27 14.00
CA GLY A 469 -9.22 0.07 12.60
C GLY A 469 -7.98 -0.80 12.46
N THR A 470 -7.27 -0.64 11.35
CA THR A 470 -6.11 -1.46 10.95
C THR A 470 -4.83 -0.64 10.84
N LEU A 471 -4.92 0.69 10.90
CA LEU A 471 -3.78 1.60 10.83
C LEU A 471 -2.78 1.34 11.98
N VAL A 472 -1.50 1.17 11.65
CA VAL A 472 -0.39 1.09 12.60
C VAL A 472 0.73 2.03 12.17
N GLU A 473 1.51 2.51 13.12
CA GLU A 473 2.71 3.31 12.84
C GLU A 473 3.79 2.42 12.18
N PHE A 474 4.51 2.95 11.19
CA PHE A 474 5.60 2.23 10.55
C PHE A 474 6.90 2.42 11.35
N PRO A 475 7.54 1.34 11.84
CA PRO A 475 8.76 1.43 12.64
C PRO A 475 9.95 1.88 11.77
N LEU A 476 10.63 2.96 12.15
CA LEU A 476 11.74 3.54 11.38
C LEU A 476 13.12 3.03 11.82
N ASN A 477 13.19 2.40 13.00
CA ASN A 477 14.42 1.98 13.69
C ASN A 477 14.60 0.45 13.72
N PHE A 478 13.65 -0.34 13.22
CA PHE A 478 13.79 -1.80 13.17
C PHE A 478 15.06 -2.25 12.45
N LEU A 479 15.96 -2.93 13.14
CA LEU A 479 17.26 -3.37 12.62
C LEU A 479 18.15 -2.21 12.13
N CYS A 480 18.08 -1.04 12.77
CA CYS A 480 18.89 0.13 12.40
C CYS A 480 20.40 -0.04 12.62
N LYS A 481 20.81 -0.92 13.56
CA LYS A 481 22.20 -1.25 13.85
C LYS A 481 22.68 -2.51 13.11
N ALA A 482 21.80 -3.16 12.34
CA ALA A 482 22.14 -4.32 11.53
C ALA A 482 22.51 -3.94 10.10
N ASN A 483 23.35 -4.76 9.47
CA ASN A 483 23.58 -4.66 8.03
C ASN A 483 22.53 -5.49 7.26
N LEU A 484 21.64 -4.79 6.53
CA LEU A 484 20.59 -5.41 5.72
C LEU A 484 21.00 -5.61 4.24
N THR A 485 22.22 -5.23 3.85
CA THR A 485 22.68 -5.49 2.47
C THR A 485 22.91 -6.99 2.27
N PRO A 486 22.49 -7.56 1.14
CA PRO A 486 22.84 -8.94 0.80
C PRO A 486 24.35 -9.19 0.90
N GLY A 487 24.73 -10.31 1.49
CA GLY A 487 26.15 -10.70 1.56
C GLY A 487 26.71 -10.92 0.15
N ILE A 488 27.97 -10.55 -0.08
CA ILE A 488 28.64 -10.60 -1.41
C ILE A 488 28.63 -12.03 -2.01
N THR A 489 28.54 -13.06 -1.18
CA THR A 489 28.48 -14.47 -1.59
C THR A 489 27.07 -14.99 -1.88
N SER A 490 26.02 -14.21 -1.59
CA SER A 490 24.63 -14.56 -1.90
C SER A 490 24.27 -14.22 -3.35
N LYS A 491 23.25 -14.89 -3.92
CA LYS A 491 22.77 -14.56 -5.27
C LYS A 491 22.38 -13.09 -5.38
N GLU A 492 21.75 -12.56 -4.33
CA GLU A 492 21.28 -11.18 -4.23
C GLU A 492 22.44 -10.18 -4.07
N GLY A 493 23.58 -10.58 -3.50
CA GLY A 493 24.78 -9.74 -3.42
C GLY A 493 25.60 -9.71 -4.72
N LEU A 494 25.35 -10.66 -5.63
CA LEU A 494 26.00 -10.73 -6.94
C LEU A 494 25.20 -10.01 -8.03
N VAL A 495 23.92 -9.71 -7.81
CA VAL A 495 23.11 -8.95 -8.77
C VAL A 495 23.30 -7.45 -8.58
N PRO A 496 23.18 -6.64 -9.65
CA PRO A 496 23.29 -5.19 -9.55
C PRO A 496 22.23 -4.61 -8.59
N ASN A 497 22.61 -3.57 -7.84
CA ASN A 497 21.68 -2.83 -6.96
C ASN A 497 20.39 -2.41 -7.68
N ALA A 498 20.48 -2.10 -8.98
CA ALA A 498 19.35 -1.76 -9.85
C ALA A 498 18.21 -2.80 -9.88
N VAL A 499 18.46 -4.04 -9.43
CA VAL A 499 17.42 -5.08 -9.30
C VAL A 499 16.46 -4.76 -8.14
N PHE A 500 16.96 -4.10 -7.09
CA PHE A 500 16.23 -3.80 -5.87
C PHE A 500 15.84 -2.31 -5.75
N THR A 501 16.31 -1.46 -6.67
CA THR A 501 16.02 -0.01 -6.67
C THR A 501 14.92 0.45 -7.59
#